data_AF-A0A1L9TX63-F1
#
_entry.id   AF-A0A1L9TX63-F1
#
_cell.length_a   1.000
_cell.length_b   1.000
_cell.length_c   1.000
_cell.angle_alpha   90.00
_cell.angle_beta   90.00
_cell.angle_gamma   90.00
#
_symmetry.space_group_name_H-M   'P 1'
#
loop_
_entity.id
_entity.type
_entity.pdbx_description
1 polymer ?
#
loop_
_entity_poly.entity_id
_entity_poly.type
_entity_poly.pdbx_seq_one_letter_code
_entity_poly.pdbx_strand_id
1 'polypeptide(L)'
;MDGEGAWYMFQRGIEARIRDRAVGLNVKFDGETEPALDDKKSVDMMQWHATNYQFYNNLHALSVSVQGDVPKDMLECLAARLQASLFFFEMEYMEEKSEEVAIRGWICCRLSHDETGFRNLMDRTKGFYVAEQQLQESKRWTASSAPFRHSVFIHESKQNLDKDIRIDVDFGKKYRVSISGFPMTHKTLLDYGNEHADNFQTVEVATTQPHESVTLHAT
;
A
#
# COMPACT_ATOMS: atom_id res chain seq x y z
N MET A 1 -24.30 -22.31 -10.39
CA MET A 1 -22.92 -21.88 -10.70
C MET A 1 -22.01 -22.84 -9.99
N ASP A 2 -21.18 -23.56 -10.74
CA ASP A 2 -20.08 -24.29 -10.12
C ASP A 2 -19.04 -23.27 -9.61
N GLY A 3 -18.38 -23.59 -8.49
CA GLY A 3 -17.30 -22.74 -8.00
C GLY A 3 -16.13 -22.69 -8.99
N GLU A 4 -15.96 -23.75 -9.78
CA GLU A 4 -14.86 -23.94 -10.71
C GLU A 4 -14.99 -23.06 -11.96
N GLY A 5 -16.17 -22.96 -12.55
CA GLY A 5 -16.42 -22.04 -13.67
C GLY A 5 -16.30 -20.58 -13.26
N ALA A 6 -16.78 -20.23 -12.05
CA ALA A 6 -16.60 -18.88 -11.50
C ALA A 6 -15.12 -18.55 -11.25
N TRP A 7 -14.35 -19.51 -10.72
CA TRP A 7 -12.91 -19.35 -10.49
C TRP A 7 -12.11 -19.27 -11.79
N TYR A 8 -12.46 -20.07 -12.80
CA TYR A 8 -11.85 -20.00 -14.13
C TYR A 8 -12.08 -18.64 -14.79
N MET A 9 -13.32 -18.12 -14.72
CA MET A 9 -13.64 -16.78 -15.22
C MET A 9 -12.89 -15.70 -14.47
N PHE A 10 -12.76 -15.83 -13.13
CA PHE A 10 -11.95 -14.93 -12.31
C PHE A 10 -10.46 -14.95 -12.75
N GLN A 11 -9.85 -16.12 -12.92
CA GLN A 11 -8.45 -16.24 -13.34
C GLN A 11 -8.15 -15.64 -14.72
N ARG A 12 -9.13 -15.65 -15.63
CA ARG A 12 -8.98 -15.10 -17.00
C ARG A 12 -9.38 -13.64 -17.12
N GLY A 13 -10.33 -13.19 -16.31
CA GLY A 13 -10.93 -11.86 -16.43
C GLY A 13 -10.33 -10.81 -15.49
N ILE A 14 -9.63 -11.21 -14.44
CA ILE A 14 -9.04 -10.28 -13.47
C ILE A 14 -7.60 -9.93 -13.85
N GLU A 15 -7.17 -8.71 -13.51
CA GLU A 15 -5.80 -8.27 -13.67
C GLU A 15 -4.80 -9.23 -13.02
N ALA A 16 -3.65 -9.41 -13.68
CA ALA A 16 -2.60 -10.33 -13.22
C ALA A 16 -2.21 -10.07 -11.75
N ARG A 17 -2.09 -8.81 -11.33
CA ARG A 17 -1.78 -8.44 -9.95
C ARG A 17 -2.81 -8.95 -8.93
N ILE A 18 -4.10 -8.86 -9.25
CA ILE A 18 -5.17 -9.28 -8.33
C ILE A 18 -5.24 -10.81 -8.31
N ARG A 19 -5.11 -11.45 -9.48
CA ARG A 19 -5.02 -12.91 -9.61
C ARG A 19 -3.88 -13.47 -8.77
N ASP A 20 -2.68 -12.91 -8.90
CA ASP A 20 -1.47 -13.41 -8.26
C ASP A 20 -1.55 -13.28 -6.73
N ARG A 21 -2.28 -12.27 -6.23
CA ARG A 21 -2.59 -12.13 -4.79
C ARG A 21 -3.65 -13.11 -4.29
N ALA A 22 -4.66 -13.40 -5.11
CA ALA A 22 -5.78 -14.27 -4.73
C ALA A 22 -5.44 -15.77 -4.77
N VAL A 23 -4.45 -16.17 -5.58
CA VAL A 23 -4.01 -17.58 -5.74
C VAL A 23 -2.99 -18.00 -4.67
N GLY A 24 -2.53 -17.06 -3.83
CA GLY A 24 -1.32 -17.20 -3.01
C GLY A 24 -1.30 -18.31 -1.95
N LEU A 25 -2.39 -19.04 -1.72
CA LEU A 25 -2.48 -20.12 -0.73
C LEU A 25 -2.86 -21.49 -1.31
N ASN A 26 -3.05 -21.59 -2.64
CA ASN A 26 -3.47 -22.84 -3.26
C ASN A 26 -2.27 -23.64 -3.73
N VAL A 27 -1.95 -24.71 -3.01
CA VAL A 27 -0.97 -25.71 -3.45
C VAL A 27 -1.54 -26.41 -4.68
N LYS A 28 -0.80 -26.39 -5.79
CA LYS A 28 -1.15 -27.19 -6.96
C LYS A 28 -0.61 -28.60 -6.76
N PHE A 29 -1.48 -29.59 -6.84
CA PHE A 29 -1.10 -31.00 -6.84
C PHE A 29 -0.75 -31.45 -8.25
N ASP A 30 0.22 -32.35 -8.39
CA ASP A 30 0.55 -32.93 -9.69
C ASP A 30 -0.53 -33.94 -10.07
N GLY A 31 -1.44 -33.54 -10.95
CA GLY A 31 -2.55 -34.36 -11.43
C GLY A 31 -3.51 -33.55 -12.30
N GLU A 32 -4.24 -34.23 -13.20
CA GLU A 32 -5.27 -33.59 -14.03
C GLU A 32 -6.56 -33.30 -13.24
N THR A 33 -6.72 -33.90 -12.06
CA THR A 33 -7.94 -33.82 -11.24
C THR A 33 -7.60 -33.59 -9.77
N GLU A 34 -8.33 -32.67 -9.14
CA GLU A 34 -8.25 -32.42 -7.70
C GLU A 34 -8.73 -33.67 -6.93
N PRO A 35 -8.02 -34.10 -5.88
CA PRO A 35 -8.47 -35.21 -5.05
C PRO A 35 -9.86 -34.94 -4.45
N ALA A 36 -10.69 -35.98 -4.39
CA ALA A 36 -11.98 -35.86 -3.72
C ALA A 36 -11.79 -35.58 -2.21
N LEU A 37 -12.77 -34.90 -1.60
CA LEU A 37 -12.72 -34.50 -0.19
C LEU A 37 -12.45 -35.68 0.77
N ASP A 38 -12.93 -36.88 0.43
CA ASP A 38 -12.82 -38.10 1.20
C ASP A 38 -11.73 -39.07 0.69
N ASP A 39 -10.93 -38.66 -0.30
CA ASP A 39 -9.87 -39.51 -0.85
C ASP A 39 -8.65 -39.59 0.08
N LYS A 40 -8.74 -40.52 1.02
CA LYS A 40 -7.68 -40.82 1.99
C LYS A 40 -6.38 -41.28 1.33
N LYS A 41 -6.41 -41.81 0.11
CA LYS A 41 -5.21 -42.32 -0.57
C LYS A 41 -4.33 -41.19 -1.10
N SER A 42 -4.92 -40.03 -1.37
CA SER A 42 -4.22 -38.84 -1.87
C SER A 42 -3.59 -38.00 -0.76
N VAL A 43 -3.87 -38.30 0.52
CA VAL A 43 -3.41 -37.49 1.67
C VAL A 43 -1.89 -37.38 1.74
N ASP A 44 -1.16 -38.48 1.56
CA ASP A 44 0.31 -38.47 1.62
C ASP A 44 0.92 -37.64 0.49
N MET A 45 0.33 -37.74 -0.71
CA MET A 45 0.71 -36.93 -1.87
C MET A 45 0.42 -35.44 -1.61
N MET A 46 -0.79 -35.11 -1.11
CA MET A 46 -1.17 -33.74 -0.78
C MET A 46 -0.23 -33.13 0.27
N GLN A 47 0.13 -33.90 1.31
CA GLN A 47 1.08 -33.47 2.34
C GLN A 47 2.47 -33.26 1.76
N TRP A 48 2.94 -34.15 0.88
CA TRP A 48 4.21 -34.01 0.20
C TRP A 48 4.24 -32.73 -0.65
N HIS A 49 3.23 -32.48 -1.48
CA HIS A 49 3.14 -31.26 -2.27
C HIS A 49 3.08 -30.03 -1.37
N ALA A 50 2.26 -30.01 -0.32
CA ALA A 50 2.17 -28.87 0.58
C ALA A 50 3.50 -28.56 1.28
N THR A 51 4.26 -29.59 1.67
CA THR A 51 5.56 -29.44 2.33
C THR A 51 6.63 -28.93 1.37
N ASN A 52 6.58 -29.36 0.11
CA ASN A 52 7.57 -28.99 -0.92
C ASN A 52 7.13 -27.78 -1.76
N TYR A 53 5.90 -27.30 -1.59
CA TYR A 53 5.39 -26.16 -2.33
C TYR A 53 6.16 -24.92 -1.91
N GLN A 54 6.92 -24.37 -2.85
CA GLN A 54 7.59 -23.10 -2.65
C GLN A 54 6.56 -21.98 -2.77
N PHE A 55 5.85 -21.69 -1.67
CA PHE A 55 5.03 -20.49 -1.55
C PHE A 55 5.91 -19.29 -1.85
N TYR A 56 5.76 -18.71 -3.04
CA TYR A 56 6.44 -17.54 -3.60
C TYR A 56 7.54 -16.94 -2.71
N ASN A 57 8.61 -17.69 -2.48
CA ASN A 57 9.84 -17.20 -1.87
C ASN A 57 10.66 -16.49 -2.95
N ASN A 58 10.01 -15.62 -3.72
CA ASN A 58 10.73 -14.62 -4.49
C ASN A 58 11.31 -13.65 -3.46
N LEU A 59 12.50 -13.97 -2.96
CA LEU A 59 13.32 -13.09 -2.13
C LEU A 59 13.42 -11.68 -2.74
N HIS A 60 13.39 -11.58 -4.07
CA HIS A 60 13.32 -10.31 -4.79
C HIS A 60 12.10 -9.45 -4.43
N ALA A 61 10.91 -10.04 -4.30
CA ALA A 61 9.70 -9.29 -3.89
C ALA A 61 9.75 -8.92 -2.40
N LEU A 62 10.38 -9.75 -1.56
CA LEU A 62 10.65 -9.45 -0.16
C LEU A 62 11.59 -8.23 -0.02
N SER A 63 12.69 -8.20 -0.79
CA SER A 63 13.68 -7.11 -0.75
C SER A 63 13.14 -5.78 -1.29
N VAL A 64 12.20 -5.81 -2.24
CA VAL A 64 11.62 -4.59 -2.79
C VAL A 64 10.72 -3.88 -1.76
N SER A 65 10.14 -4.60 -0.79
CA SER A 65 9.29 -4.01 0.24
C SER A 65 10.02 -3.50 1.49
N VAL A 66 11.32 -3.76 1.63
CA VAL A 66 12.09 -3.38 2.83
C VAL A 66 13.33 -2.60 2.42
N GLN A 67 13.52 -1.39 2.98
CA GLN A 67 14.64 -0.51 2.65
C GLN A 67 15.54 -0.30 3.88
N GLY A 68 16.86 -0.48 3.73
CA GLY A 68 17.86 -0.31 4.80
C GLY A 68 18.56 -1.62 5.16
N ASP A 69 19.06 -1.72 6.40
CA ASP A 69 19.76 -2.91 6.90
C ASP A 69 18.75 -4.04 7.19
N VAL A 70 18.36 -4.78 6.14
CA VAL A 70 17.38 -5.86 6.22
C VAL A 70 17.87 -6.95 7.18
N PRO A 71 17.06 -7.38 8.16
CA PRO A 71 17.48 -8.39 9.11
C PRO A 71 17.62 -9.75 8.42
N LYS A 72 18.58 -10.55 8.88
CA LYS A 72 18.78 -11.92 8.39
C LYS A 72 17.66 -12.87 8.85
N ASP A 73 16.96 -12.51 9.93
CA ASP A 73 15.81 -13.27 10.41
C ASP A 73 14.58 -13.01 9.53
N MET A 74 14.14 -14.06 8.85
CA MET A 74 12.99 -14.02 7.96
C MET A 74 11.67 -13.82 8.71
N LEU A 75 11.54 -14.34 9.95
CA LEU A 75 10.33 -14.16 10.74
C LEU A 75 10.17 -12.70 11.16
N GLU A 76 11.27 -12.03 11.52
CA GLU A 76 11.26 -10.60 11.83
C GLU A 76 10.86 -9.77 10.59
N CYS A 77 11.41 -10.10 9.41
CA CYS A 77 11.02 -9.46 8.16
C CYS A 77 9.52 -9.63 7.87
N LEU A 78 9.01 -10.86 7.97
CA LEU A 78 7.61 -11.16 7.69
C LEU A 78 6.68 -10.45 8.69
N ALA A 79 7.02 -10.46 9.98
CA ALA A 79 6.24 -9.76 11.00
C ALA A 79 6.16 -8.25 10.72
N ALA A 80 7.29 -7.62 10.36
CA ALA A 80 7.32 -6.20 10.03
C ALA A 80 6.51 -5.88 8.77
N ARG A 81 6.54 -6.75 7.75
CA ARG A 81 5.70 -6.62 6.54
C ARG A 81 4.21 -6.77 6.84
N LEU A 82 3.84 -7.74 7.67
CA LEU A 82 2.44 -7.92 8.08
C LEU A 82 1.95 -6.68 8.84
N GLN A 83 2.76 -6.12 9.74
CA GLN A 83 2.45 -4.87 10.43
C GLN A 83 2.31 -3.68 9.46
N ALA A 84 3.26 -3.50 8.54
CA ALA A 84 3.21 -2.44 7.54
C ALA A 84 1.99 -2.59 6.60
N SER A 85 1.57 -3.82 6.32
CA SER A 85 0.41 -4.09 5.48
C SER A 85 -0.89 -3.55 6.06
N LEU A 86 -0.95 -3.30 7.38
CA LEU A 86 -2.12 -2.70 8.03
C LEU A 86 -2.29 -1.22 7.68
N PHE A 87 -1.24 -0.58 7.16
CA PHE A 87 -1.33 0.76 6.58
C PHE A 87 -1.55 0.68 5.08
N PHE A 88 -2.33 1.61 4.54
CA PHE A 88 -2.60 1.74 3.11
C PHE A 88 -2.77 3.20 2.74
N PHE A 89 -2.60 3.52 1.46
CA PHE A 89 -2.85 4.85 0.92
C PHE A 89 -4.24 4.91 0.29
N GLU A 90 -5.01 5.92 0.65
CA GLU A 90 -6.30 6.25 0.06
C GLU A 90 -6.12 7.58 -0.69
N MET A 91 -6.20 7.54 -2.01
CA MET A 91 -6.05 8.74 -2.83
C MET A 91 -7.31 9.60 -2.75
N GLU A 92 -7.12 10.90 -2.53
CA GLU A 92 -8.20 11.89 -2.46
C GLU A 92 -8.29 12.68 -3.76
N TYR A 93 -7.14 13.06 -4.32
CA TYR A 93 -7.06 13.98 -5.43
C TYR A 93 -5.83 13.74 -6.29
N MET A 94 -5.97 13.99 -7.58
CA MET A 94 -4.91 13.89 -8.57
C MET A 94 -5.04 15.05 -9.56
N GLU A 95 -3.92 15.74 -9.81
CA GLU A 95 -3.80 16.78 -10.81
C GLU A 95 -2.67 16.44 -11.76
N GLU A 96 -2.96 16.46 -13.06
CA GLU A 96 -1.95 16.33 -14.10
C GLU A 96 -1.78 17.67 -14.81
N LYS A 97 -0.60 18.28 -14.67
CA LYS A 97 -0.17 19.48 -15.41
C LYS A 97 0.73 19.07 -16.57
N SER A 98 1.17 20.02 -17.41
CA SER A 98 1.95 19.70 -18.61
C SER A 98 3.21 18.86 -18.33
N GLU A 99 3.95 19.16 -17.26
CA GLU A 99 5.23 18.50 -16.91
C GLU A 99 5.23 17.80 -15.55
N GLU A 100 4.15 17.94 -14.78
CA GLU A 100 4.10 17.57 -13.36
C GLU A 100 2.81 16.85 -13.01
N VAL A 101 2.91 15.99 -12.00
CA VAL A 101 1.79 15.24 -11.43
C VAL A 101 1.78 15.51 -9.93
N ALA A 102 0.64 15.99 -9.44
CA ALA A 102 0.38 16.19 -8.03
C ALA A 102 -0.67 15.18 -7.56
N ILE A 103 -0.31 14.35 -6.58
CA ILE A 103 -1.20 13.35 -5.99
C ILE A 103 -1.33 13.65 -4.50
N ARG A 104 -2.57 13.74 -4.04
CA ARG A 104 -2.91 13.96 -2.64
C ARG A 104 -3.78 12.81 -2.14
N GLY A 105 -3.53 12.41 -0.90
CA GLY A 105 -4.34 11.40 -0.25
C GLY A 105 -4.02 11.27 1.22
N TRP A 106 -4.38 10.11 1.77
CA TRP A 106 -4.28 9.81 3.18
C TRP A 106 -3.60 8.47 3.40
N ILE A 107 -2.65 8.39 4.33
CA ILE A 107 -2.26 7.12 4.92
C ILE A 107 -3.32 6.76 5.95
N CYS A 108 -3.94 5.60 5.76
CA CYS A 108 -5.00 5.05 6.58
C CYS A 108 -4.50 3.77 7.28
N CYS A 109 -5.18 3.37 8.35
CA CYS A 109 -4.96 2.10 9.04
C CYS A 109 -6.20 1.21 8.94
N ARG A 110 -6.01 -0.09 8.72
CA ARG A 110 -7.10 -1.08 8.71
C ARG A 110 -7.67 -1.39 10.09
N LEU A 111 -6.87 -1.20 11.13
CA LEU A 111 -7.29 -1.46 12.50
C LEU A 111 -8.08 -0.28 13.05
N SER A 112 -9.13 -0.58 13.78
CA SER A 112 -9.98 0.44 14.41
C SER A 112 -9.35 0.95 15.70
N HIS A 113 -9.59 2.22 16.03
CA HIS A 113 -8.96 2.88 17.17
C HIS A 113 -9.24 2.23 18.54
N ASP A 114 -10.36 1.54 18.66
CA ASP A 114 -10.82 0.80 19.83
C ASP A 114 -10.10 -0.56 19.99
N GLU A 115 -9.44 -1.04 18.94
CA GLU A 115 -8.71 -2.29 18.98
C GLU A 115 -7.37 -2.13 19.73
N THR A 116 -7.08 -3.09 20.63
CA THR A 116 -5.77 -3.17 21.28
C THR A 116 -4.64 -3.33 20.27
N GLY A 117 -4.90 -4.00 19.14
CA GLY A 117 -3.96 -4.13 18.04
C GLY A 117 -3.56 -2.79 17.44
N PHE A 118 -4.50 -1.86 17.27
CA PHE A 118 -4.23 -0.52 16.75
C PHE A 118 -3.29 0.25 17.68
N ARG A 119 -3.60 0.32 18.98
CA ARG A 119 -2.73 1.00 19.96
C ARG A 119 -1.31 0.45 19.95
N ASN A 120 -1.17 -0.88 19.97
CA ASN A 120 0.13 -1.54 19.93
C ASN A 120 0.90 -1.26 18.63
N LEU A 121 0.22 -1.19 17.49
CA LEU A 121 0.83 -0.86 16.21
C LEU A 121 1.32 0.59 16.22
N MET A 122 0.48 1.53 16.65
CA MET A 122 0.78 2.96 16.67
C MET A 122 1.91 3.32 17.64
N ASP A 123 1.98 2.67 18.81
CA ASP A 123 3.07 2.85 19.77
C ASP A 123 4.44 2.44 19.21
N ARG A 124 4.45 1.50 18.27
CA ARG A 124 5.66 1.02 17.59
C ARG A 124 6.03 1.89 16.38
N THR A 125 5.07 2.55 15.77
CA THR A 125 5.28 3.43 14.61
C THR A 125 5.98 4.72 15.02
N LYS A 126 7.19 4.94 14.48
CA LYS A 126 7.97 6.18 14.64
C LYS A 126 7.57 7.24 13.62
N GLY A 127 7.25 6.82 12.40
CA GLY A 127 6.77 7.72 11.37
C GLY A 127 6.61 7.07 10.03
N PHE A 128 6.29 7.90 9.05
CA PHE A 128 6.15 7.51 7.66
C PHE A 128 7.12 8.30 6.81
N TYR A 129 7.57 7.67 5.73
CA TYR A 129 8.39 8.27 4.70
C TYR A 129 7.66 8.16 3.37
N VAL A 130 7.56 9.27 2.66
CA VAL A 130 6.94 9.35 1.33
C VAL A 130 8.00 9.84 0.37
N ALA A 131 8.29 9.07 -0.68
CA ALA A 131 9.35 9.38 -1.64
C ALA A 131 10.68 9.75 -0.95
N GLU A 132 11.06 8.95 0.06
CA GLU A 132 12.26 9.13 0.91
C GLU A 132 12.23 10.31 1.88
N GLN A 133 11.23 11.18 1.82
CA GLN A 133 11.05 12.31 2.74
C GLN A 133 10.25 11.88 3.97
N GLN A 134 10.79 12.15 5.16
CA GLN A 134 10.07 11.89 6.40
C GLN A 134 8.91 12.87 6.54
N LEU A 135 7.71 12.36 6.84
CA LEU A 135 6.57 13.20 7.18
C LEU A 135 6.83 13.86 8.54
N GLN A 136 6.59 15.16 8.62
CA GLN A 136 6.78 15.96 9.84
C GLN A 136 6.03 15.33 11.01
N GLU A 137 6.72 15.17 12.15
CA GLU A 137 6.17 14.55 13.35
C GLU A 137 5.02 15.40 13.92
N SER A 138 3.77 15.00 13.66
CA SER A 138 2.64 15.50 14.43
C SER A 138 2.64 14.81 15.79
N LYS A 139 3.20 15.46 16.82
CA LYS A 139 3.09 15.16 18.27
C LYS A 139 2.60 13.74 18.63
N ARG A 140 3.44 12.71 18.43
CA ARG A 140 3.11 11.28 18.58
C ARG A 140 1.88 10.86 17.74
N TRP A 141 1.98 9.72 17.09
CA TRP A 141 0.86 9.09 16.39
C TRP A 141 -0.15 8.53 17.39
N THR A 142 -0.67 9.39 18.27
CA THR A 142 -1.56 9.02 19.37
C THR A 142 -2.89 8.58 18.79
N ALA A 143 -3.37 7.44 19.31
CA ALA A 143 -4.60 6.75 18.93
C ALA A 143 -5.91 7.56 19.10
N SER A 144 -5.84 8.88 19.30
CA SER A 144 -6.93 9.70 19.80
C SER A 144 -7.85 10.30 18.73
N SER A 145 -7.56 10.18 17.45
CA SER A 145 -8.47 10.62 16.38
C SER A 145 -8.79 9.45 15.45
N ALA A 146 -9.97 8.88 15.63
CA ALA A 146 -10.54 7.92 14.69
C ALA A 146 -11.26 8.67 13.55
N PRO A 147 -11.16 8.20 12.29
CA PRO A 147 -10.22 7.18 11.80
C PRO A 147 -8.78 7.73 11.70
N PHE A 148 -7.78 6.85 11.83
CA PHE A 148 -6.39 7.23 11.56
C PHE A 148 -6.25 7.63 10.08
N ARG A 149 -5.99 8.92 9.86
CA ARG A 149 -5.78 9.50 8.53
C ARG A 149 -4.66 10.51 8.63
N HIS A 150 -3.60 10.31 7.85
CA HIS A 150 -2.52 11.26 7.77
C HIS A 150 -2.32 11.75 6.34
N SER A 151 -2.37 13.06 6.14
CA SER A 151 -2.30 13.64 4.81
C SER A 151 -0.94 13.40 4.18
N VAL A 152 -0.96 13.01 2.91
CA VAL A 152 0.22 12.82 2.08
C VAL A 152 0.05 13.57 0.78
N PHE A 153 1.11 14.27 0.40
CA PHE A 153 1.22 14.97 -0.87
C PHE A 153 2.47 14.47 -1.60
N ILE A 154 2.29 14.02 -2.83
CA ILE A 154 3.34 13.54 -3.73
C ILE A 154 3.36 14.47 -4.93
N HIS A 155 4.52 15.04 -5.23
CA HIS A 155 4.71 15.96 -6.33
C HIS A 155 5.93 15.54 -7.16
N GLU A 156 5.70 15.08 -8.38
CA GLU A 156 6.74 14.47 -9.20
C GLU A 156 6.61 14.85 -10.68
N SER A 157 7.74 14.82 -11.39
CA SER A 157 7.78 15.15 -12.82
C SER A 157 7.29 13.97 -13.66
N LYS A 158 6.61 14.26 -14.79
CA LYS A 158 6.24 13.25 -15.80
C LYS A 158 7.43 12.53 -16.43
N GLN A 159 8.65 13.07 -16.29
CA GLN A 159 9.86 12.39 -16.73
C GLN A 159 10.21 11.18 -15.83
N ASN A 160 9.63 11.10 -14.63
CA ASN A 160 9.87 10.06 -13.64
C ASN A 160 8.71 9.04 -13.54
N LEU A 161 7.87 8.89 -14.58
CA LEU A 161 6.67 8.04 -14.49
C LEU A 161 6.95 6.57 -14.18
N ASP A 162 8.12 6.07 -14.58
CA ASP A 162 8.55 4.69 -14.33
C ASP A 162 9.34 4.52 -13.02
N LYS A 163 9.59 5.62 -12.29
CA LYS A 163 10.27 5.57 -11.00
C LYS A 163 9.32 5.04 -9.92
N ASP A 164 9.84 4.17 -9.06
CA ASP A 164 9.11 3.66 -7.90
C ASP A 164 8.89 4.77 -6.87
N ILE A 165 7.63 4.98 -6.52
CA ILE A 165 7.22 5.68 -5.32
C ILE A 165 7.24 4.69 -4.16
N ARG A 166 7.79 5.12 -3.04
CA ARG A 166 7.74 4.40 -1.78
C ARG A 166 6.95 5.19 -0.76
N ILE A 167 6.02 4.51 -0.10
CA ILE A 167 5.46 4.97 1.16
C ILE A 167 5.84 3.92 2.20
N ASP A 168 6.77 4.27 3.06
CA ASP A 168 7.37 3.36 4.01
C ASP A 168 7.02 3.76 5.44
N VAL A 169 6.78 2.78 6.30
CA VAL A 169 6.62 2.97 7.74
C VAL A 169 7.92 2.62 8.46
N ASP A 170 8.26 3.42 9.47
CA ASP A 170 9.38 3.19 10.37
C ASP A 170 8.88 2.71 11.72
N PHE A 171 9.33 1.53 12.13
CA PHE A 171 9.03 0.92 13.44
C PHE A 171 10.17 1.09 14.47
N GLY A 172 11.11 2.01 14.22
CA GLY A 172 12.29 2.25 15.05
C GLY A 172 13.39 1.20 14.83
N LYS A 173 13.46 0.62 13.63
CA LYS A 173 14.44 -0.40 13.24
C LYS A 173 15.48 0.22 12.29
N LYS A 174 16.55 -0.52 11.99
CA LYS A 174 17.58 -0.09 11.00
C LYS A 174 17.10 -0.18 9.54
N TYR A 175 15.83 -0.50 9.35
CA TYR A 175 15.17 -0.65 8.07
C TYR A 175 13.75 -0.12 8.16
N ARG A 176 13.19 0.21 7.01
CA ARG A 176 11.83 0.70 6.81
C ARG A 176 11.07 -0.27 5.92
N VAL A 177 9.76 -0.30 6.04
CA VAL A 177 8.92 -1.29 5.33
C VAL A 177 7.82 -0.58 4.58
N SER A 178 7.63 -0.91 3.31
CA SER A 178 6.57 -0.34 2.48
C SER A 178 5.19 -0.75 2.97
N ILE A 179 4.27 0.22 2.99
CA ILE A 179 2.87 -0.02 3.33
C ILE A 179 2.16 -0.79 2.20
N SER A 180 0.93 -1.26 2.47
CA SER A 180 0.16 -2.00 1.47
C SER A 180 -0.03 -1.20 0.18
N GLY A 181 0.34 -1.81 -0.95
CA GLY A 181 0.21 -1.22 -2.28
C GLY A 181 1.50 -0.62 -2.82
N PHE A 182 2.50 -0.38 -1.96
CA PHE A 182 3.79 0.19 -2.32
C PHE A 182 4.94 -0.84 -2.15
N PRO A 183 6.07 -0.67 -2.85
CA PRO A 183 6.32 0.34 -3.87
C PRO A 183 5.49 0.13 -5.15
N MET A 184 5.25 1.21 -5.87
CA MET A 184 4.63 1.19 -7.19
C MET A 184 5.13 2.37 -8.03
N THR A 185 4.98 2.32 -9.35
CA THR A 185 5.37 3.42 -10.22
C THR A 185 4.34 4.55 -10.19
N HIS A 186 4.78 5.76 -10.52
CA HIS A 186 3.87 6.89 -10.76
C HIS A 186 2.81 6.58 -11.80
N LYS A 187 3.20 5.90 -12.88
CA LYS A 187 2.26 5.45 -13.91
C LYS A 187 1.14 4.60 -13.32
N THR A 188 1.46 3.58 -12.51
CA THR A 188 0.43 2.73 -11.88
C THR A 188 -0.47 3.51 -10.93
N LEU A 189 0.09 4.49 -10.20
CA LEU A 189 -0.71 5.32 -9.30
C LEU A 189 -1.64 6.28 -10.07
N LEU A 190 -1.19 6.82 -11.20
CA LEU A 190 -1.98 7.63 -12.12
C LEU A 190 -3.11 6.84 -12.77
N ASP A 191 -2.79 5.65 -13.30
CA ASP A 191 -3.77 4.75 -13.93
C ASP A 191 -4.89 4.43 -12.91
N TYR A 192 -4.52 4.08 -11.67
CA TYR A 192 -5.46 3.86 -10.57
C TYR A 192 -6.33 5.10 -10.29
N GLY A 193 -5.77 6.31 -10.38
CA GLY A 193 -6.54 7.54 -10.17
C GLY A 193 -7.50 7.87 -11.27
N ASN A 194 -7.10 7.65 -12.52
CA ASN A 194 -7.99 7.84 -13.67
C ASN A 194 -9.19 6.89 -13.64
N GLU A 195 -9.03 5.70 -13.06
CA GLU A 195 -10.08 4.69 -12.97
C GLU A 195 -11.00 4.86 -11.76
N HIS A 196 -10.50 5.43 -10.65
CA HIS A 196 -11.19 5.37 -9.36
C HIS A 196 -11.29 6.69 -8.58
N ALA A 197 -10.58 7.75 -8.98
CA ALA A 197 -10.76 9.06 -8.35
C ALA A 197 -11.98 9.76 -8.98
N ASP A 198 -12.91 10.19 -8.14
CA ASP A 198 -13.94 11.13 -8.57
C ASP A 198 -13.24 12.43 -8.98
N ASN A 199 -13.21 12.73 -10.28
CA ASN A 199 -12.71 14.00 -10.82
C ASN A 199 -13.62 15.14 -10.37
N PHE A 200 -13.51 15.57 -9.11
CA PHE A 200 -14.08 16.84 -8.69
C PHE A 200 -13.30 17.95 -9.39
N GLN A 201 -13.89 18.47 -10.46
CA GLN A 201 -13.44 19.71 -11.10
C GLN A 201 -13.23 20.75 -10.00
N THR A 202 -11.99 21.21 -9.90
CA THR A 202 -11.55 22.29 -9.02
C THR A 202 -12.46 23.50 -9.26
N VAL A 203 -13.31 23.84 -8.28
CA VAL A 203 -13.93 25.16 -8.27
C VAL A 203 -12.81 26.14 -7.97
N GLU A 204 -12.45 26.96 -8.96
CA GLU A 204 -11.50 28.06 -8.80
C GLU A 204 -11.95 28.94 -7.63
N VAL A 205 -11.23 28.86 -6.51
CA VAL A 205 -11.38 29.82 -5.43
C VAL A 205 -10.71 31.10 -5.91
N ALA A 206 -11.51 32.01 -6.45
CA ALA A 206 -11.07 33.35 -6.82
C ALA A 206 -10.38 34.01 -5.63
N THR A 207 -9.06 34.18 -5.73
CA THR A 207 -8.25 35.00 -4.83
C THR A 207 -8.79 36.42 -4.82
N THR A 208 -9.56 36.77 -3.80
CA THR A 208 -9.86 38.16 -3.48
C THR A 208 -8.65 38.71 -2.74
N GLN A 209 -7.79 39.43 -3.46
CA GLN A 209 -6.74 40.26 -2.85
C GLN A 209 -7.39 41.35 -1.99
N PRO A 210 -7.03 41.51 -0.70
CA PRO A 210 -7.37 42.72 0.02
C PRO A 210 -6.38 43.83 -0.37
N HIS A 211 -6.96 44.88 -0.94
CA HIS A 211 -6.35 46.16 -1.28
C HIS A 211 -5.35 46.70 -0.25
N GLU A 212 -4.18 47.09 -0.75
CA GLU A 212 -3.27 48.05 -0.12
C GLU A 212 -4.02 49.33 0.24
N SER A 213 -3.89 49.76 1.50
CA SER A 213 -4.34 51.08 1.97
C SER A 213 -3.14 51.86 2.51
N VAL A 214 -2.50 52.58 1.60
CA VAL A 214 -1.96 53.95 1.71
C VAL A 214 -1.59 54.45 3.11
N THR A 215 -0.29 54.57 3.34
CA THR A 215 0.34 55.51 4.29
C THR A 215 -0.02 56.96 3.98
N LEU A 216 -0.52 57.69 4.97
CA LEU A 216 -0.57 59.17 4.97
C LEU A 216 0.38 59.70 6.06
N HIS A 217 1.32 60.53 5.62
CA HIS A 217 2.16 61.38 6.47
C HIS A 217 1.63 62.83 6.47
N ALA A 218 2.03 63.57 7.51
CA ALA A 218 1.90 65.00 7.79
C ALA A 218 0.58 65.39 8.50
N THR A 219 0.59 66.12 9.61
CA THR A 219 1.57 67.10 10.15
C THR A 219 1.77 66.97 11.65
#